data_AF-A0A087S4N9-F1
#
_entry.id   AF-A0A087S4N9-F1
#
_cell.length_a   1.000
_cell.length_b   1.000
_cell.length_c   1.000
_cell.angle_alpha   90.00
_cell.angle_beta   90.00
_cell.angle_gamma   90.00
#
_symmetry.space_group_name_H-M   'P 1'
#
loop_
_entity.id
_entity.type
_entity.pdbx_description
1 polymer ?
#
loop_
_entity_poly.entity_id
_entity_poly.type
_entity_poly.pdbx_seq_one_letter_code
_entity_poly.pdbx_strand_id
1 'polypeptide(L)' 'MISTGLQKLDKSLSGGISDGIIVDIFGKNGTGKTQLLLQLAINSIKNGGNVLYFDTTGGFRPERIL' A
#
# COMPACT_ATOMS: atom_id res chain seq x y z
N MET A 1 6.26 8.14 7.12
CA MET A 1 4.93 7.55 7.44
C MET A 1 4.09 7.63 6.18
N ILE A 2 3.36 6.57 5.85
CA ILE A 2 2.53 6.49 4.64
C ILE A 2 1.07 6.26 5.03
N SER A 3 0.17 7.21 4.73
CA SER A 3 -1.27 7.01 4.91
C SER A 3 -1.79 5.91 3.97
N THR A 4 -2.73 5.10 4.44
CA THR A 4 -3.43 4.11 3.62
C THR A 4 -4.49 4.72 2.70
N GLY A 5 -4.85 6.01 2.91
CA GLY A 5 -5.99 6.67 2.27
C GLY A 5 -7.34 6.28 2.85
N LEU A 6 -7.38 5.34 3.81
CA LEU A 6 -8.58 4.88 4.48
C LEU A 6 -8.59 5.39 5.92
N GLN A 7 -9.37 6.45 6.20
CA GLN A 7 -9.35 7.15 7.49
C GLN A 7 -9.53 6.23 8.71
N LYS A 8 -10.41 5.22 8.62
CA LYS A 8 -10.61 4.24 9.70
C LYS A 8 -9.37 3.36 9.93
N LEU A 9 -8.72 2.92 8.85
CA LEU A 9 -7.53 2.09 8.94
C LEU A 9 -6.33 2.90 9.43
N ASP A 10 -6.15 4.13 8.94
CA ASP A 10 -5.11 5.04 9.42
C ASP A 10 -5.26 5.29 10.92
N LYS A 11 -6.48 5.50 11.41
CA LYS A 11 -6.74 5.65 12.85
C LYS A 11 -6.34 4.39 13.64
N SER A 12 -6.65 3.19 13.12
CA SER A 12 -6.24 1.92 13.74
C SER A 12 -4.73 1.69 13.70
N LEU A 13 -4.03 2.31 12.75
CA LEU A 13 -2.58 2.24 12.59
C LEU A 13 -1.86 3.49 13.15
N SER A 14 -2.51 4.27 14.03
CA SER A 14 -1.92 5.46 14.65
C SER A 14 -1.41 6.52 13.64
N GLY A 15 -2.08 6.67 12.51
CA GLY A 15 -1.80 7.67 11.47
C GLY A 15 -1.44 7.08 10.11
N GLY A 16 -1.13 5.78 10.03
CA GLY A 16 -0.79 5.08 8.79
C GLY A 16 0.33 4.06 9.01
N ILE A 17 1.02 3.70 7.94
CA ILE A 17 2.19 2.80 8.00
C ILE A 17 3.40 3.61 8.46
N SER A 18 3.95 3.26 9.63
CA SER A 18 5.16 3.87 10.18
C SER A 18 6.42 3.52 9.37
N ASP A 19 7.42 4.38 9.44
CA ASP A 19 8.72 4.12 8.80
C ASP A 19 9.53 3.09 9.62
N GLY A 20 10.46 2.38 8.96
CA GLY A 20 11.39 1.48 9.64
C GLY A 20 10.77 0.18 10.17
N ILE A 21 9.52 -0.13 9.84
CA ILE A 21 8.84 -1.38 10.21
C ILE A 21 8.49 -2.22 8.98
N ILE A 22 8.41 -3.53 9.20
CA ILE A 22 7.85 -4.47 8.22
C ILE A 22 6.38 -4.71 8.58
N VAL A 23 5.50 -4.56 7.60
CA VAL A 23 4.05 -4.82 7.76
C VAL A 23 3.65 -5.96 6.84
N ASP A 24 3.06 -7.01 7.42
CA ASP A 24 2.50 -8.12 6.67
C ASP A 24 0.99 -7.92 6.44
N ILE A 25 0.54 -8.00 5.19
CA ILE A 25 -0.86 -7.84 4.77
C ILE A 25 -1.32 -9.18 4.20
N PHE A 26 -2.04 -9.97 5.00
CA PHE A 26 -2.46 -11.33 4.64
C PHE A 26 -3.99 -11.47 4.49
N GLY A 27 -4.43 -12.52 3.79
CA GLY A 27 -5.86 -12.81 3.54
C GLY A 27 -6.14 -13.50 2.21
N LYS A 28 -7.37 -14.00 2.02
CA LYS A 28 -7.82 -14.72 0.81
C LYS A 28 -7.70 -13.88 -0.48
N ASN A 29 -7.71 -14.52 -1.65
CA ASN A 29 -7.78 -13.79 -2.92
C ASN A 29 -9.01 -12.86 -2.93
N GLY A 30 -8.89 -11.67 -3.53
CA GLY A 30 -9.96 -10.68 -3.61
C GLY A 30 -10.15 -9.79 -2.38
N THR A 31 -9.43 -10.00 -1.27
CA THR A 31 -9.58 -9.18 -0.05
C THR A 31 -8.91 -7.80 -0.11
N GLY A 32 -8.47 -7.34 -1.28
CA GLY A 32 -7.92 -5.99 -1.47
C GLY A 32 -6.43 -5.80 -1.19
N LYS A 33 -5.67 -6.84 -0.83
CA LYS A 33 -4.23 -6.75 -0.50
C LYS A 33 -3.40 -6.02 -1.56
N THR A 34 -3.48 -6.48 -2.80
CA THR A 34 -2.76 -5.88 -3.94
C THR A 34 -3.19 -4.44 -4.17
N GLN A 35 -4.48 -4.13 -4.01
CA GLN A 35 -4.98 -2.77 -4.17
C GLN A 35 -4.46 -1.83 -3.07
N LEU A 36 -4.42 -2.30 -1.82
CA LEU A 36 -3.85 -1.55 -0.70
C LEU A 36 -2.35 -1.27 -0.91
N LEU A 37 -1.59 -2.25 -1.39
CA LEU A 37 -0.18 -2.09 -1.74
C LEU A 37 0.04 -1.03 -2.84
N LEU A 38 -0.79 -1.03 -3.87
CA LEU A 38 -0.75 -0.01 -4.93
C LEU A 38 -1.14 1.38 -4.40
N GLN A 39 -2.16 1.48 -3.56
CA GLN A 39 -2.57 2.73 -2.93
C GLN A 39 -1.45 3.32 -2.06
N LEU A 40 -0.78 2.49 -1.27
CA LEU A 40 0.38 2.89 -0.46
C LEU A 40 1.53 3.39 -1.33
N ALA A 41 1.80 2.71 -2.45
CA ALA A 41 2.83 3.14 -3.39
C ALA A 41 2.52 4.53 -3.96
N ILE A 42 1.29 4.77 -4.42
CA ILE A 42 0.85 6.07 -4.93
C ILE A 42 0.96 7.15 -3.84
N ASN A 43 0.51 6.86 -2.63
CA ASN A 43 0.55 7.80 -1.51
C ASN A 43 1.99 8.16 -1.13
N SER A 44 2.92 7.19 -1.17
CA SER A 44 4.35 7.44 -0.97
C SER A 44 4.91 8.38 -2.04
N ILE A 45 4.65 8.09 -3.33
CA ILE A 45 5.12 8.89 -4.46
C ILE A 45 4.57 10.33 -4.41
N LYS A 46 3.28 10.50 -4.10
CA LYS A 46 2.65 11.83 -3.96
C LYS A 46 3.29 12.69 -2.86
N ASN A 47 3.89 12.05 -1.86
CA ASN A 47 4.60 12.73 -0.77
C ASN A 47 6.11 12.85 -1.03
N GLY A 48 6.57 12.65 -2.27
CA GLY A 48 7.98 12.76 -2.66
C GLY A 48 8.83 11.52 -2.36
N GLY A 49 8.21 10.39 -2.00
CA GLY A 49 8.87 9.12 -1.76
C GLY A 49 9.18 8.35 -3.04
N ASN A 50 10.06 7.35 -2.93
CA ASN A 50 10.36 6.39 -3.99
C ASN A 50 9.86 5.00 -3.58
N VAL A 51 9.37 4.22 -4.55
CA VAL A 51 8.80 2.89 -4.30
C VAL A 51 9.46 1.85 -5.20
N LEU A 52 9.92 0.76 -4.58
CA LEU A 52 10.27 -0.47 -5.28
C LEU A 52 9.10 -1.46 -5.11
N TYR A 53 8.44 -1.81 -6.22
CA TYR A 53 7.36 -2.79 -6.22
C TYR A 53 7.87 -4.12 -6.78
N PHE A 54 7.84 -5.17 -5.97
CA PHE A 54 8.27 -6.51 -6.38
C PHE A 54 7.05 -7.41 -6.56
N ASP A 55 6.78 -7.81 -7.81
CA ASP A 55 5.69 -8.71 -8.15
C ASP A 55 6.21 -10.13 -8.34
N THR A 56 5.77 -11.04 -7.47
CA THR A 56 6.14 -12.46 -7.51
C THR A 56 5.23 -13.32 -8.38
N THR A 57 4.15 -12.74 -8.90
CA THR A 57 3.04 -13.48 -9.56
C THR A 57 2.75 -13.03 -11.00
N GLY A 58 3.34 -11.91 -11.46
CA GLY A 58 3.03 -11.31 -12.76
C GLY A 58 1.63 -10.66 -12.81
N GLY A 59 1.03 -10.38 -11.65
CA GLY A 59 -0.30 -9.80 -11.49
C GLY A 59 -0.33 -8.26 -11.51
N PHE A 60 0.82 -7.59 -11.60
CA PHE A 60 0.89 -6.14 -11.69
C PHE A 60 0.25 -5.63 -12.98
N ARG A 61 -0.60 -4.61 -12.84
CA ARG A 61 -1.36 -3.98 -13.93
C ARG A 61 -1.24 -2.47 -13.78
N PRO A 62 -0.38 -1.78 -14.56
CA PRO A 62 -0.16 -0.34 -14.46
C PRO A 62 -1.46 0.47 -14.56
N GLU A 63 -2.45 -0.05 -15.28
CA GLU A 63 -3.75 0.59 -15.50
C GLU A 63 -4.56 0.78 -14.21
N ARG A 64 -4.17 0.12 -13.11
CA ARG A 64 -4.77 0.35 -11.78
C ARG A 64 -4.29 1.64 -11.12
N ILE A 65 -3.28 2.29 -11.68
CA ILE A 65 -2.63 3.49 -11.15
C ILE A 65 -2.86 4.72 -12.05
N LEU A 66 -3.27 4.49 -13.31
CA LEU A 66 -3.69 5.54 -14.25
C LEU A 66 -5.01 6.18 -13.79
#